data_AF-A0A2S7SR50-F1
#
_entry.id   AF-A0A2S7SR50-F1
#
_cell.length_a   1.000
_cell.length_b   1.000
_cell.length_c   1.000
_cell.angle_alpha   90.00
_cell.angle_beta   90.00
_cell.angle_gamma   90.00
#
_symmetry.space_group_name_H-M   'P 1'
#
loop_
_entity.id
_entity.type
_entity.pdbx_description
1 polymer ?
#
loop_
_entity_poly.entity_id
_entity_poly.type
_entity_poly.pdbx_seq_one_letter_code
_entity_poly.pdbx_strand_id
1 'polypeptide(L)'
;MIDGFKAIAEITDFEEWKKRTGLTFYVGTDDDTGELKNTSSRVGEVVNTYECKFEEYTLTVKQTNYFNGGILGAKSCLLFVKGSFHKNYFNGVNFQQFPNSALSYEVYHLSDVLCLSPSDLKLQNIEVGVNVPLSFGVSNYIANSVLLHRTVPFIEYKPDTTGLILGRYAPHTQHSIKCYDKGLQNKLDRQLMRFEVRYTKMQPMAIFGIATFADLLNKRKVAALGKVLTKAWDNILISEPGVNLDTIGITDIQRELLLMGKYRDYWQQLHQARPKYFNKQRTKFRDQSTICGGQDTQGEIRNLILSEWGELCAG
;
A
#
# COMPACT_ATOMS: atom_id res chain seq x y z
N MET A 1 -0.64 -7.63 -6.59
CA MET A 1 0.49 -7.23 -7.43
C MET A 1 0.78 -5.75 -7.27
N ILE A 2 0.22 -4.83 -8.06
CA ILE A 2 0.28 -3.40 -7.75
C ILE A 2 -1.17 -2.92 -7.73
N ASP A 3 -1.66 -2.51 -6.56
CA ASP A 3 -3.05 -2.11 -6.36
C ASP A 3 -3.13 -0.58 -6.51
N GLY A 4 -3.06 0.17 -5.42
CA GLY A 4 -3.09 1.61 -5.44
C GLY A 4 -1.80 2.27 -5.92
N PHE A 5 -1.92 3.32 -6.74
CA PHE A 5 -0.79 4.16 -7.13
C PHE A 5 -1.17 5.66 -7.19
N LYS A 6 -0.13 6.48 -7.31
CA LYS A 6 -0.19 7.86 -7.78
C LYS A 6 0.93 8.05 -8.78
N ALA A 7 0.65 8.69 -9.90
CA ALA A 7 1.63 9.09 -10.90
C ALA A 7 1.46 10.56 -11.26
N ILE A 8 2.52 11.15 -11.81
CA ILE A 8 2.53 12.51 -12.34
C ILE A 8 3.11 12.51 -13.76
N ALA A 9 2.54 13.33 -14.64
CA ALA A 9 3.10 13.62 -15.96
C ALA A 9 3.01 15.12 -16.24
N GLU A 10 3.88 15.61 -17.10
CA GLU A 10 3.82 16.97 -17.64
C GLU A 10 2.97 16.97 -18.91
N ILE A 11 2.08 17.96 -19.04
CA ILE A 11 1.31 18.21 -20.25
C ILE A 11 1.77 19.56 -20.81
N THR A 12 2.07 19.61 -22.10
CA THR A 12 2.55 20.85 -22.75
C THR A 12 1.41 21.85 -22.96
N ASP A 13 0.29 21.39 -23.52
CA ASP A 13 -0.92 22.18 -23.74
C ASP A 13 -2.14 21.40 -23.24
N PHE A 14 -2.81 21.93 -22.22
CA PHE A 14 -3.95 21.26 -21.59
C PHE A 14 -5.15 21.15 -22.53
N GLU A 15 -5.45 22.18 -23.33
CA GLU A 15 -6.64 22.19 -24.18
C GLU A 15 -6.46 21.28 -25.40
N GLU A 16 -5.26 21.28 -26.01
CA GLU A 16 -4.95 20.33 -27.08
C GLU A 16 -4.95 18.88 -26.56
N TRP A 17 -4.32 18.64 -25.41
CA TRP A 17 -4.30 17.32 -24.78
C TRP A 17 -5.70 16.84 -24.41
N LYS A 18 -6.53 17.71 -23.83
CA LYS A 18 -7.94 17.41 -23.50
C LYS A 18 -8.74 17.05 -24.76
N LYS A 19 -8.57 17.78 -25.87
CA LYS A 19 -9.21 17.46 -27.15
C LYS A 19 -8.76 16.11 -27.69
N ARG A 20 -7.46 15.80 -27.60
CA ARG A 20 -6.89 14.54 -28.09
C ARG A 20 -7.38 13.33 -27.29
N THR A 21 -7.45 13.46 -25.96
CA THR A 21 -7.92 12.38 -25.08
C THR A 21 -9.43 12.22 -25.09
N GLY A 22 -10.18 13.26 -25.47
CA GLY A 22 -11.65 13.25 -25.44
C GLY A 22 -12.24 13.25 -24.02
N LEU A 23 -11.41 13.46 -22.99
CA LEU A 23 -11.82 13.41 -21.59
C LEU A 23 -12.50 14.70 -21.16
N THR A 24 -13.60 14.57 -20.41
CA THR A 24 -14.32 15.71 -19.85
C THR A 24 -13.78 16.04 -18.46
N PHE A 25 -13.22 17.25 -18.34
CA PHE A 25 -12.71 17.80 -17.09
C PHE A 25 -13.66 18.87 -16.53
N TYR A 26 -13.84 18.82 -15.21
CA TYR A 26 -14.63 19.77 -14.44
C TYR A 26 -13.72 20.70 -13.65
N VAL A 27 -14.18 21.91 -13.38
CA VAL A 27 -13.49 22.91 -12.57
C VAL A 27 -14.50 23.58 -11.65
N GLY A 28 -14.10 23.87 -10.42
CA GLY A 28 -14.95 24.64 -9.51
C GLY A 28 -15.00 26.09 -9.97
N THR A 29 -16.19 26.69 -9.96
CA THR A 29 -16.42 28.11 -10.18
C THR A 29 -17.10 28.73 -8.98
N ASP A 30 -16.95 30.03 -8.82
CA ASP A 30 -17.79 30.82 -7.93
C ASP A 30 -19.19 30.98 -8.57
N ASP A 31 -20.25 30.73 -7.81
CA ASP A 31 -21.62 30.65 -8.34
C ASP A 31 -22.18 32.00 -8.78
N ASP A 32 -21.73 33.10 -8.16
CA ASP A 32 -22.22 34.46 -8.46
C ASP A 32 -21.46 35.09 -9.63
N THR A 33 -20.15 34.88 -9.69
CA THR A 33 -19.26 35.53 -10.65
C THR A 33 -18.90 34.66 -11.86
N GLY A 34 -19.04 33.34 -11.75
CA GLY A 34 -18.55 32.37 -12.73
C GLY A 34 -17.02 32.28 -12.81
N GLU A 35 -16.29 32.98 -11.93
CA GLU A 35 -14.84 32.95 -11.90
C GLU A 35 -14.35 31.56 -11.48
N LEU A 36 -13.24 31.13 -12.09
CA LEU A 36 -12.61 29.86 -11.72
C LEU A 36 -12.15 29.94 -10.27
N LYS A 37 -12.45 28.89 -9.51
CA LYS A 37 -11.95 28.70 -8.15
C LYS A 37 -10.46 28.46 -8.22
N ASN A 38 -9.71 29.54 -8.11
CA ASN A 38 -8.26 29.52 -8.19
C ASN A 38 -7.66 29.46 -6.78
N THR A 39 -6.51 28.82 -6.64
CA THR A 39 -5.69 28.97 -5.44
C THR A 39 -4.43 29.74 -5.83
N SER A 40 -4.18 30.88 -5.19
CA SER A 40 -2.86 31.52 -5.28
C SER A 40 -1.93 30.80 -4.30
N SER A 41 -0.89 30.15 -4.82
CA SER A 41 0.15 29.52 -4.00
C SER A 41 1.16 30.54 -3.49
N ARG A 42 1.48 31.57 -4.31
CA ARG A 42 2.51 32.61 -4.09
C ARG A 42 2.18 33.87 -4.89
N VAL A 43 2.78 35.01 -4.53
CA VAL A 43 2.70 36.26 -5.29
C VAL A 43 3.14 36.02 -6.73
N GLY A 44 2.28 36.35 -7.70
CA GLY A 44 2.55 36.13 -9.13
C GLY A 44 2.23 34.73 -9.66
N GLU A 45 1.59 33.86 -8.87
CA GLU A 45 1.17 32.52 -9.31
C GLU A 45 -0.35 32.33 -9.15
N VAL A 46 -0.99 31.87 -10.22
CA VAL A 46 -2.40 31.44 -10.20
C VAL A 46 -2.47 29.97 -10.59
N VAL A 47 -3.07 29.14 -9.74
CA VAL A 47 -3.26 27.70 -9.99
C VAL A 47 -4.72 27.38 -10.21
N ASN A 48 -5.02 26.82 -11.38
CA ASN A 48 -6.33 26.28 -11.73
C ASN A 48 -6.26 24.76 -11.60
N THR A 49 -7.27 24.17 -10.96
CA THR A 49 -7.35 22.71 -10.77
C THR A 49 -8.55 22.15 -11.50
N TYR A 50 -8.30 21.21 -12.40
CA TYR A 50 -9.31 20.52 -13.19
C TYR A 50 -9.34 19.05 -12.78
N GLU A 51 -10.52 18.48 -12.62
CA GLU A 51 -10.70 17.09 -12.19
C GLU A 51 -11.52 16.29 -13.21
N CYS A 52 -11.15 15.04 -13.41
CA CYS A 52 -11.89 14.08 -14.23
C CYS A 52 -11.91 12.73 -13.51
N LYS A 53 -13.08 12.08 -13.54
CA LYS A 53 -13.22 10.67 -13.19
C LYS A 53 -13.21 9.87 -14.48
N PHE A 54 -12.25 8.96 -14.58
CA PHE A 54 -12.14 8.04 -15.69
C PHE A 54 -12.05 6.64 -15.10
N GLU A 55 -13.11 5.85 -15.25
CA GLU A 55 -13.21 4.51 -14.65
C GLU A 55 -12.90 4.57 -13.13
N GLU A 56 -12.02 3.70 -12.61
CA GLU A 56 -11.58 3.70 -11.21
C GLU A 56 -10.44 4.71 -10.92
N TYR A 57 -10.10 5.55 -11.91
CA TYR A 57 -9.06 6.56 -11.81
C TYR A 57 -9.63 7.96 -11.54
N THR A 58 -8.85 8.72 -10.78
CA THR A 58 -9.03 10.16 -10.60
C THR A 58 -7.87 10.86 -11.29
N LEU A 59 -8.20 11.71 -12.25
CA LEU A 59 -7.26 12.56 -12.96
C LEU A 59 -7.42 13.98 -12.42
N THR A 60 -6.32 14.60 -12.05
CA THR A 60 -6.30 16.00 -11.61
C THR A 60 -5.24 16.73 -12.41
N VAL A 61 -5.64 17.73 -13.19
CA VAL A 61 -4.72 18.61 -13.89
C VAL A 61 -4.57 19.89 -13.08
N LYS A 62 -3.33 20.23 -12.75
CA LYS A 62 -2.99 21.53 -12.15
C LYS A 62 -2.28 22.37 -13.18
N GLN A 63 -2.93 23.44 -13.60
CA GLN A 63 -2.33 24.45 -14.48
C GLN A 63 -1.88 25.64 -13.65
N THR A 64 -0.57 25.88 -13.63
CA THR A 64 0.04 27.03 -12.96
C THR A 64 0.39 28.09 -14.01
N ASN A 65 -0.18 29.27 -13.85
CA ASN A 65 0.11 30.45 -14.64
C ASN A 65 1.02 31.38 -13.82
N TYR A 66 2.19 31.69 -14.37
CA TYR A 66 3.19 32.56 -13.74
C TYR A 66 3.12 33.97 -14.34
N PHE A 67 2.98 34.98 -13.49
CA PHE A 67 2.84 36.37 -13.88
C PHE A 67 4.04 37.19 -13.42
N ASN A 68 4.52 38.07 -14.29
CA ASN A 68 5.54 39.06 -13.98
C ASN A 68 4.98 40.46 -14.29
N GLY A 69 4.81 41.29 -13.25
CA GLY A 69 4.20 42.62 -13.41
C GLY A 69 2.76 42.59 -13.96
N GLY A 70 1.99 41.52 -13.68
CA GLY A 70 0.62 41.33 -14.19
C GLY A 70 0.54 40.71 -15.59
N ILE A 71 1.68 40.49 -16.27
CA ILE A 71 1.74 39.86 -17.59
C ILE A 71 2.05 38.38 -17.44
N LEU A 72 1.33 37.53 -18.15
CA LEU A 72 1.56 36.08 -18.18
C LEU A 72 2.91 35.76 -18.83
N GLY A 73 3.85 35.21 -18.05
CA GLY A 73 5.18 34.86 -18.51
C GLY A 73 5.34 33.38 -18.90
N ALA A 74 4.84 32.46 -18.07
CA ALA A 74 4.98 31.02 -18.32
C ALA A 74 3.74 30.25 -17.85
N LYS A 75 3.54 29.06 -18.42
CA LYS A 75 2.52 28.09 -18.02
C LYS A 75 3.18 26.75 -17.73
N SER A 76 2.74 26.10 -16.66
CA SER A 76 3.06 24.72 -16.36
C SER A 76 1.77 23.94 -16.17
N CYS A 77 1.70 22.72 -16.69
CA CYS A 77 0.54 21.86 -16.55
C CYS A 77 0.98 20.46 -16.11
N LEU A 78 0.53 20.08 -14.93
CA LEU A 78 0.86 18.79 -14.30
C LEU A 78 -0.40 17.94 -14.16
N LEU A 79 -0.37 16.76 -14.78
CA LEU A 79 -1.38 15.73 -14.61
C LEU A 79 -1.00 14.84 -13.43
N PHE A 80 -1.91 14.69 -12.48
CA PHE A 80 -1.86 13.71 -11.43
C PHE A 80 -2.87 12.60 -11.72
N VAL A 81 -2.38 11.36 -11.74
CA VAL A 81 -3.19 10.17 -11.93
C VAL A 81 -3.19 9.39 -10.62
N LYS A 82 -4.36 9.05 -10.10
CA LYS A 82 -4.51 8.25 -8.88
C LYS A 82 -5.61 7.22 -9.06
N GLY A 83 -5.34 5.98 -8.71
CA GLY A 83 -6.36 4.94 -8.67
C GLY A 83 -5.79 3.59 -8.29
N SER A 84 -6.47 2.55 -8.72
CA SER A 84 -6.08 1.16 -8.51
C SER A 84 -6.16 0.40 -9.82
N PHE A 85 -5.02 -0.13 -10.29
CA PHE A 85 -5.01 -0.97 -11.50
C PHE A 85 -5.88 -2.21 -11.31
N HIS A 86 -5.80 -2.82 -10.11
CA HIS A 86 -6.58 -4.01 -9.77
C HIS A 86 -8.09 -3.73 -9.85
N LYS A 87 -8.56 -2.68 -9.16
CA LYS A 87 -9.98 -2.35 -9.16
C LYS A 87 -10.46 -2.00 -10.56
N ASN A 88 -9.67 -1.26 -11.32
CA ASN A 88 -10.05 -0.88 -12.67
C ASN A 88 -10.28 -2.11 -13.55
N TYR A 89 -9.29 -3.01 -13.58
CA TYR A 89 -9.35 -4.24 -14.38
C TYR A 89 -10.57 -5.13 -14.04
N PHE A 90 -10.98 -5.16 -12.77
CA PHE A 90 -12.10 -5.97 -12.30
C PHE A 90 -13.36 -5.14 -11.97
N ASN A 91 -13.56 -3.97 -12.59
CA ASN A 91 -14.80 -3.18 -12.45
C ASN A 91 -15.19 -2.88 -10.98
N GLY A 92 -14.22 -2.44 -10.18
CA GLY A 92 -14.41 -1.95 -8.81
C GLY A 92 -14.07 -2.96 -7.70
N VAL A 93 -13.93 -4.26 -8.02
CA VAL A 93 -13.57 -5.29 -7.02
C VAL A 93 -12.07 -5.58 -7.02
N ASN A 94 -11.53 -6.06 -5.88
CA ASN A 94 -10.08 -6.30 -5.75
C ASN A 94 -9.67 -7.54 -4.94
N PHE A 95 -10.48 -8.60 -5.01
CA PHE A 95 -10.19 -9.88 -4.35
C PHE A 95 -9.76 -10.98 -5.32
N GLN A 96 -9.87 -10.76 -6.63
CA GLN A 96 -9.38 -11.65 -7.67
C GLN A 96 -7.85 -11.68 -7.68
N GLN A 97 -7.28 -12.69 -8.33
CA GLN A 97 -5.86 -12.63 -8.68
C GLN A 97 -5.68 -11.58 -9.78
N PHE A 98 -4.71 -10.68 -9.60
CA PHE A 98 -4.40 -9.61 -10.56
C PHE A 98 -3.01 -9.86 -11.16
N PRO A 99 -2.93 -10.67 -12.23
CA PRO A 99 -1.68 -11.15 -12.81
C PRO A 99 -0.89 -10.06 -13.55
N ASN A 100 0.33 -10.37 -13.99
CA ASN A 100 1.24 -9.41 -14.60
C ASN A 100 0.76 -9.01 -15.99
N SER A 101 0.15 -9.94 -16.73
CA SER A 101 -0.59 -9.63 -17.96
C SER A 101 -1.67 -8.56 -17.74
N ALA A 102 -2.46 -8.65 -16.67
CA ALA A 102 -3.48 -7.65 -16.33
C ALA A 102 -2.86 -6.31 -15.91
N LEU A 103 -1.77 -6.32 -15.14
CA LEU A 103 -1.01 -5.10 -14.85
C LEU A 103 -0.48 -4.42 -16.12
N SER A 104 0.08 -5.22 -17.04
CA SER A 104 0.60 -4.71 -18.31
C SER A 104 -0.51 -4.12 -19.17
N TYR A 105 -1.65 -4.80 -19.25
CA TYR A 105 -2.85 -4.30 -19.92
C TYR A 105 -3.29 -2.95 -19.36
N GLU A 106 -3.43 -2.81 -18.04
CA GLU A 106 -3.87 -1.56 -17.41
C GLU A 106 -2.88 -0.41 -17.61
N VAL A 107 -1.57 -0.70 -17.59
CA VAL A 107 -0.55 0.30 -17.89
C VAL A 107 -0.69 0.81 -19.33
N TYR A 108 -0.90 -0.08 -20.30
CA TYR A 108 -1.12 0.32 -21.70
C TYR A 108 -2.44 1.05 -21.89
N HIS A 109 -3.53 0.52 -21.34
CA HIS A 109 -4.88 1.14 -21.41
C HIS A 109 -4.86 2.57 -20.92
N LEU A 110 -4.31 2.81 -19.72
CA LEU A 110 -4.25 4.15 -19.16
C LEU A 110 -3.28 5.07 -19.94
N SER A 111 -2.19 4.54 -20.47
CA SER A 111 -1.25 5.32 -21.28
C SER A 111 -1.88 5.74 -22.62
N ASP A 112 -2.65 4.85 -23.26
CA ASP A 112 -3.34 5.10 -24.52
C ASP A 112 -4.45 6.15 -24.36
N VAL A 113 -5.32 5.98 -23.36
CA VAL A 113 -6.40 6.94 -23.04
C VAL A 113 -5.85 8.33 -22.73
N LEU A 114 -4.73 8.39 -21.99
CA LEU A 114 -4.08 9.66 -21.68
C LEU A 114 -3.24 10.20 -22.85
N CYS A 115 -3.07 9.42 -23.92
CA CYS A 115 -2.18 9.71 -25.04
C CYS A 115 -0.78 10.13 -24.57
N LEU A 116 -0.20 9.36 -23.64
CA LEU A 116 1.12 9.57 -23.05
C LEU A 116 1.94 8.28 -23.16
N SER A 117 3.27 8.40 -23.21
CA SER A 117 4.11 7.21 -23.08
C SER A 117 4.12 6.74 -21.62
N PRO A 118 4.20 5.40 -21.37
CA PRO A 118 4.44 4.88 -20.03
C PRO A 118 5.70 5.46 -19.35
N SER A 119 6.67 5.98 -20.11
CA SER A 119 7.86 6.66 -19.57
C SER A 119 7.56 8.04 -18.96
N ASP A 120 6.49 8.68 -19.41
CA ASP A 120 6.15 10.06 -19.01
C ASP A 120 5.41 10.08 -17.67
N LEU A 121 4.79 8.95 -17.31
CA LEU A 121 4.02 8.74 -16.09
C LEU A 121 4.95 8.33 -14.93
N LYS A 122 5.46 9.33 -14.22
CA LYS A 122 6.36 9.15 -13.07
C LYS A 122 5.58 8.77 -11.82
N LEU A 123 5.86 7.60 -11.26
CA LEU A 123 5.25 7.14 -10.02
C LEU A 123 5.64 8.06 -8.86
N GLN A 124 4.67 8.33 -7.99
CA GLN A 124 4.81 9.10 -6.75
C GLN A 124 4.62 8.21 -5.52
N ASN A 125 3.81 7.15 -5.67
CA ASN A 125 3.60 6.13 -4.66
C ASN A 125 3.19 4.83 -5.34
N ILE A 126 3.37 3.71 -4.62
CA ILE A 126 2.87 2.40 -5.05
C ILE A 126 2.41 1.59 -3.85
N GLU A 127 1.42 0.73 -4.06
CA GLU A 127 0.96 -0.27 -3.10
C GLU A 127 1.14 -1.65 -3.69
N VAL A 128 2.06 -2.41 -3.10
CA VAL A 128 2.35 -3.79 -3.48
C VAL A 128 1.58 -4.70 -2.54
N GLY A 129 0.82 -5.65 -3.06
CA GLY A 129 -0.01 -6.50 -2.23
C GLY A 129 -0.28 -7.88 -2.80
N VAL A 130 -0.61 -8.83 -1.92
CA VAL A 130 -0.94 -10.21 -2.28
C VAL A 130 -2.12 -10.69 -1.45
N ASN A 131 -2.97 -11.51 -2.07
CA ASN A 131 -4.03 -12.24 -1.36
C ASN A 131 -3.45 -13.58 -0.91
N VAL A 132 -3.62 -13.92 0.36
CA VAL A 132 -3.05 -15.11 1.00
C VAL A 132 -4.21 -15.96 1.52
N PRO A 133 -4.51 -17.11 0.90
CA PRO A 133 -5.52 -18.03 1.42
C PRO A 133 -5.01 -18.68 2.70
N LEU A 134 -5.79 -18.67 3.77
CA LEU A 134 -5.43 -19.28 5.05
C LEU A 134 -6.33 -20.47 5.37
N SER A 135 -5.82 -21.45 6.09
CA SER A 135 -6.60 -22.60 6.59
C SER A 135 -7.33 -22.30 7.91
N PHE A 136 -7.13 -21.10 8.46
CA PHE A 136 -7.66 -20.65 9.75
C PHE A 136 -8.23 -19.24 9.68
N GLY A 137 -8.94 -18.82 10.74
CA GLY A 137 -9.66 -17.55 10.78
C GLY A 137 -8.75 -16.32 10.68
N VAL A 138 -8.86 -15.56 9.59
CA VAL A 138 -8.01 -14.40 9.28
C VAL A 138 -8.17 -13.30 10.31
N SER A 139 -9.41 -12.87 10.59
CA SER A 139 -9.70 -11.80 11.56
C SER A 139 -9.12 -12.11 12.95
N ASN A 140 -9.31 -13.32 13.45
CA ASN A 140 -8.78 -13.76 14.75
C ASN A 140 -7.24 -13.74 14.77
N TYR A 141 -6.61 -14.28 13.72
CA TYR A 141 -5.16 -14.29 13.60
C TYR A 141 -4.56 -12.89 13.56
N ILE A 142 -5.12 -11.97 12.74
CA ILE A 142 -4.64 -10.58 12.68
C ILE A 142 -4.84 -9.88 14.04
N ALA A 143 -5.96 -10.12 14.71
CA ALA A 143 -6.26 -9.50 15.99
C ALA A 143 -5.29 -9.90 17.09
N ASN A 144 -4.89 -11.18 17.16
CA ASN A 144 -4.19 -11.75 18.30
C ASN A 144 -2.72 -12.09 18.04
N SER A 145 -2.35 -12.38 16.79
CA SER A 145 -1.00 -12.85 16.47
C SER A 145 -0.12 -11.77 15.83
N VAL A 146 -0.67 -10.80 15.10
CA VAL A 146 0.12 -9.75 14.44
C VAL A 146 0.40 -8.59 15.40
N LEU A 147 1.62 -8.54 15.95
CA LEU A 147 1.96 -7.60 17.03
C LEU A 147 2.59 -6.29 16.54
N LEU A 148 3.81 -6.36 15.98
CA LEU A 148 4.60 -5.20 15.55
C LEU A 148 5.30 -5.48 14.22
N HIS A 149 5.52 -4.45 13.41
CA HIS A 149 6.51 -4.48 12.35
C HIS A 149 7.76 -3.70 12.79
N ARG A 150 8.88 -4.41 12.92
CA ARG A 150 10.11 -3.90 13.57
C ARG A 150 9.81 -3.41 14.99
N THR A 151 9.78 -2.09 15.19
CA THR A 151 9.53 -1.42 16.47
C THR A 151 8.16 -0.74 16.52
N VAL A 152 7.39 -0.78 15.42
CA VAL A 152 6.10 -0.08 15.29
C VAL A 152 4.96 -1.07 15.52
N PRO A 153 4.07 -0.83 16.50
CA PRO A 153 2.92 -1.70 16.75
C PRO A 153 1.90 -1.59 15.61
N PHE A 154 1.20 -2.69 15.35
CA PHE A 154 0.05 -2.70 14.46
C PHE A 154 -1.17 -2.04 15.14
N ILE A 155 -1.71 -1.02 14.49
CA ILE A 155 -2.89 -0.26 14.92
C ILE A 155 -4.11 -0.80 14.19
N GLU A 156 -5.25 -0.86 14.86
CA GLU A 156 -6.52 -1.26 14.27
C GLU A 156 -6.99 -0.27 13.20
N TYR A 157 -7.66 -0.79 12.19
CA TYR A 157 -8.48 0.04 11.33
C TYR A 157 -9.62 0.67 12.12
N LYS A 158 -10.07 1.82 11.61
CA LYS A 158 -11.32 2.39 12.11
C LYS A 158 -12.43 1.37 11.88
N PRO A 159 -13.28 1.12 12.89
CA PRO A 159 -14.44 0.26 12.70
C PRO A 159 -15.33 0.85 11.61
N ASP A 160 -16.00 -0.02 10.86
CA ASP A 160 -17.05 0.41 9.93
C ASP A 160 -18.33 0.83 10.70
N THR A 161 -19.39 1.15 9.96
CA THR A 161 -20.68 1.57 10.54
C THR A 161 -21.34 0.50 11.41
N THR A 162 -20.93 -0.76 11.30
CA THR A 162 -21.41 -1.89 12.10
C THR A 162 -20.53 -2.19 13.31
N GLY A 163 -19.42 -1.46 13.48
CA GLY A 163 -18.43 -1.71 14.52
C GLY A 163 -17.35 -2.72 14.11
N LEU A 164 -17.39 -3.23 12.87
CA LEU A 164 -16.46 -4.26 12.42
C LEU A 164 -15.07 -3.68 12.14
N ILE A 165 -14.04 -4.30 12.75
CA ILE A 165 -12.63 -3.97 12.52
C ILE A 165 -12.04 -4.98 11.53
N LEU A 166 -11.81 -4.53 10.30
CA LEU A 166 -11.40 -5.41 9.20
C LEU A 166 -9.94 -5.91 9.30
N GLY A 167 -9.08 -5.17 10.01
CA GLY A 167 -7.66 -5.48 10.06
C GLY A 167 -6.83 -4.42 10.76
N ARG A 168 -5.53 -4.46 10.49
CA ARG A 168 -4.52 -3.63 11.15
C ARG A 168 -3.48 -3.11 10.18
N TYR A 169 -2.78 -2.05 10.59
CA TYR A 169 -1.63 -1.51 9.86
C TYR A 169 -0.53 -0.99 10.79
N ALA A 170 0.71 -1.04 10.31
CA ALA A 170 1.87 -0.44 10.96
C ALA A 170 2.36 0.77 10.14
N PRO A 171 2.20 2.02 10.62
CA PRO A 171 2.63 3.21 9.90
C PRO A 171 4.14 3.48 10.10
N HIS A 172 4.86 3.68 8.99
CA HIS A 172 6.22 4.22 8.98
C HIS A 172 6.26 5.53 8.17
N THR A 173 7.37 6.27 8.30
CA THR A 173 7.55 7.58 7.65
C THR A 173 7.42 7.53 6.13
N GLN A 174 7.89 6.46 5.49
CA GLN A 174 7.93 6.33 4.02
C GLN A 174 7.06 5.20 3.47
N HIS A 175 6.48 4.37 4.33
CA HIS A 175 5.63 3.25 3.94
C HIS A 175 4.69 2.83 5.06
N SER A 176 3.69 2.03 4.75
CA SER A 176 2.88 1.34 5.76
C SER A 176 2.71 -0.13 5.38
N ILE A 177 2.64 -0.97 6.41
CA ILE A 177 2.34 -2.40 6.28
C ILE A 177 0.89 -2.60 6.67
N LYS A 178 0.13 -3.37 5.91
CA LYS A 178 -1.29 -3.63 6.16
C LYS A 178 -1.57 -5.12 6.10
N CYS A 179 -2.38 -5.60 7.05
CA CYS A 179 -2.93 -6.95 7.07
C CYS A 179 -4.42 -6.83 7.37
N TYR A 180 -5.30 -7.37 6.53
CA TYR A 180 -6.73 -7.33 6.78
C TYR A 180 -7.47 -8.52 6.18
N ASP A 181 -8.66 -8.78 6.68
CA ASP A 181 -9.54 -9.86 6.25
C ASP A 181 -10.25 -9.49 4.95
N LYS A 182 -9.67 -9.91 3.83
CA LYS A 182 -10.19 -9.63 2.48
C LYS A 182 -11.43 -10.46 2.17
N GLY A 183 -11.49 -11.67 2.74
CA GLY A 183 -12.65 -12.55 2.67
C GLY A 183 -13.85 -11.88 3.30
N LEU A 184 -13.71 -11.42 4.55
CA LEU A 184 -14.75 -10.69 5.26
C LEU A 184 -15.16 -9.40 4.56
N GLN A 185 -14.19 -8.62 4.05
CA GLN A 185 -14.47 -7.37 3.32
C GLN A 185 -15.45 -7.56 2.16
N ASN A 186 -15.33 -8.68 1.46
CA ASN A 186 -16.09 -8.98 0.25
C ASN A 186 -17.12 -10.09 0.46
N LYS A 187 -17.40 -10.47 1.71
CA LYS A 187 -18.34 -11.54 2.09
C LYS A 187 -18.08 -12.87 1.36
N LEU A 188 -16.81 -13.25 1.25
CA LEU A 188 -16.41 -14.51 0.63
C LEU A 188 -16.61 -15.69 1.61
N ASP A 189 -16.87 -16.87 1.06
CA ASP A 189 -17.02 -18.14 1.78
C ASP A 189 -15.66 -18.80 2.14
N ARG A 190 -14.56 -18.05 2.03
CA ARG A 190 -13.20 -18.53 2.25
C ARG A 190 -12.35 -17.54 3.06
N GLN A 191 -11.38 -18.08 3.78
CA GLN A 191 -10.42 -17.32 4.58
C GLN A 191 -9.35 -16.71 3.69
N LEU A 192 -9.47 -15.41 3.41
CA LEU A 192 -8.55 -14.70 2.53
C LEU A 192 -7.97 -13.49 3.25
N MET A 193 -6.68 -13.56 3.59
CA MET A 193 -5.94 -12.41 4.10
C MET A 193 -5.39 -11.59 2.94
N ARG A 194 -5.38 -10.26 3.07
CA ARG A 194 -4.62 -9.39 2.18
C ARG A 194 -3.45 -8.80 2.95
N PHE A 195 -2.26 -8.97 2.38
CA PHE A 195 -1.02 -8.39 2.89
C PHE A 195 -0.50 -7.34 1.90
N GLU A 196 -0.30 -6.11 2.37
CA GLU A 196 0.13 -4.98 1.53
C GLU A 196 1.27 -4.18 2.16
N VAL A 197 2.15 -3.70 1.30
CA VAL A 197 3.17 -2.68 1.60
C VAL A 197 2.91 -1.48 0.70
N ARG A 198 2.49 -0.37 1.32
CA ARG A 198 2.24 0.89 0.62
C ARG A 198 3.41 1.84 0.82
N TYR A 199 4.16 2.16 -0.22
CA TYR A 199 5.18 3.20 -0.19
C TYR A 199 4.57 4.55 -0.50
N THR A 200 4.80 5.55 0.36
CA THR A 200 4.35 6.94 0.14
C THR A 200 5.41 7.80 -0.53
N LYS A 201 6.65 7.30 -0.62
CA LYS A 201 7.77 7.90 -1.35
C LYS A 201 8.43 6.85 -2.23
N MET A 202 8.89 7.23 -3.43
CA MET A 202 9.52 6.31 -4.38
C MET A 202 11.00 6.01 -4.12
N GLN A 203 11.68 6.74 -3.22
CA GLN A 203 13.11 6.50 -2.91
C GLN A 203 13.42 5.02 -2.63
N PRO A 204 12.65 4.28 -1.81
CA PRO A 204 12.94 2.85 -1.56
C PRO A 204 12.76 1.96 -2.79
N MET A 205 12.01 2.40 -3.80
CA MET A 205 11.76 1.65 -5.04
C MET A 205 12.89 1.78 -6.06
N ALA A 206 13.78 2.76 -5.88
CA ALA A 206 14.95 2.93 -6.73
C ALA A 206 15.84 1.67 -6.77
N ILE A 207 15.91 0.90 -5.67
CA ILE A 207 16.69 -0.35 -5.61
C ILE A 207 16.14 -1.44 -6.56
N PHE A 208 14.87 -1.35 -6.93
CA PHE A 208 14.21 -2.24 -7.89
C PHE A 208 14.19 -1.63 -9.31
N GLY A 209 14.72 -0.41 -9.47
CA GLY A 209 14.69 0.34 -10.72
C GLY A 209 13.28 0.75 -11.15
N ILE A 210 12.36 0.98 -10.20
CA ILE A 210 10.97 1.36 -10.50
C ILE A 210 10.78 2.85 -10.23
N ALA A 211 10.49 3.61 -11.27
CA ALA A 211 10.23 5.05 -11.20
C ALA A 211 9.04 5.49 -12.07
N THR A 212 8.73 4.77 -13.13
CA THR A 212 7.69 5.13 -14.12
C THR A 212 6.77 3.95 -14.40
N PHE A 213 5.70 4.16 -15.16
CA PHE A 213 4.85 3.09 -15.65
C PHE A 213 5.60 2.13 -16.58
N ALA A 214 6.53 2.62 -17.39
CA ALA A 214 7.38 1.77 -18.24
C ALA A 214 8.14 0.71 -17.43
N ASP A 215 8.53 1.03 -16.19
CA ASP A 215 9.21 0.07 -15.31
C ASP A 215 8.29 -1.05 -14.81
N LEU A 216 6.97 -0.80 -14.75
CA LEU A 216 5.96 -1.79 -14.38
C LEU A 216 5.71 -2.81 -15.49
N LEU A 217 6.05 -2.48 -16.75
CA LEU A 217 6.02 -3.42 -17.87
C LEU A 217 7.21 -4.40 -17.85
N ASN A 218 8.24 -4.11 -17.05
CA ASN A 218 9.38 -5.01 -16.91
C ASN A 218 9.09 -6.12 -15.90
N LYS A 219 8.76 -7.31 -16.41
CA LYS A 219 8.44 -8.49 -15.59
C LYS A 219 9.51 -8.81 -14.53
N ARG A 220 10.80 -8.60 -14.82
CA ARG A 220 11.87 -8.86 -13.85
C ARG A 220 11.85 -7.87 -12.68
N LYS A 221 11.59 -6.59 -12.96
CA LYS A 221 11.46 -5.56 -11.92
C LYS A 221 10.23 -5.81 -11.04
N VAL A 222 9.09 -6.13 -11.65
CA VAL A 222 7.85 -6.48 -10.92
C VAL A 222 8.06 -7.74 -10.09
N ALA A 223 8.63 -8.80 -10.64
CA ALA A 223 8.90 -10.03 -9.89
C ALA A 223 9.79 -9.76 -8.65
N ALA A 224 10.77 -8.87 -8.76
CA ALA A 224 11.63 -8.49 -7.64
C ALA A 224 10.88 -7.81 -6.47
N LEU A 225 9.69 -7.23 -6.71
CA LEU A 225 8.85 -6.67 -5.65
C LEU A 225 8.31 -7.73 -4.68
N GLY A 226 8.35 -9.02 -5.01
CA GLY A 226 8.07 -10.09 -4.03
C GLY A 226 8.99 -10.00 -2.80
N LYS A 227 10.22 -9.49 -2.99
CA LYS A 227 11.18 -9.23 -1.90
C LYS A 227 10.72 -8.11 -0.96
N VAL A 228 9.90 -7.17 -1.41
CA VAL A 228 9.28 -6.15 -0.56
C VAL A 228 8.34 -6.82 0.43
N LEU A 229 7.46 -7.70 -0.06
CA LEU A 229 6.47 -8.39 0.76
C LEU A 229 7.14 -9.31 1.77
N THR A 230 8.04 -10.19 1.32
CA THR A 230 8.71 -11.12 2.24
C THR A 230 9.56 -10.41 3.28
N LYS A 231 10.35 -9.40 2.89
CA LYS A 231 11.14 -8.63 3.85
C LYS A 231 10.26 -7.89 4.86
N ALA A 232 9.11 -7.38 4.45
CA ALA A 232 8.16 -6.78 5.38
C ALA A 232 7.59 -7.83 6.34
N TRP A 233 7.15 -8.97 5.83
CA TRP A 233 6.59 -10.07 6.62
C TRP A 233 7.58 -10.64 7.64
N ASP A 234 8.83 -10.89 7.24
CA ASP A 234 9.91 -11.40 8.11
C ASP A 234 10.20 -10.46 9.30
N ASN A 235 9.92 -9.16 9.11
CA ASN A 235 10.10 -8.14 10.14
C ASN A 235 8.90 -7.99 11.07
N ILE A 236 7.83 -8.75 10.88
CA ILE A 236 6.70 -8.78 11.83
C ILE A 236 7.06 -9.65 13.03
N LEU A 237 6.74 -9.19 14.23
CA LEU A 237 6.71 -10.02 15.42
C LEU A 237 5.34 -10.69 15.51
N ILE A 238 5.33 -12.03 15.41
CA ILE A 238 4.13 -12.84 15.52
C ILE A 238 4.07 -13.48 16.90
N SER A 239 2.91 -13.39 17.55
CA SER A 239 2.58 -14.26 18.69
C SER A 239 2.05 -15.57 18.14
N GLU A 240 2.93 -16.57 18.07
CA GLU A 240 2.60 -17.89 17.51
C GLU A 240 1.46 -18.55 18.30
N PRO A 241 0.43 -19.06 17.61
CA PRO A 241 -0.56 -19.94 18.22
C PRO A 241 0.08 -21.27 18.67
N GLY A 242 -0.57 -21.97 19.59
CA GLY A 242 -0.13 -23.29 20.07
C GLY A 242 0.98 -23.28 21.13
N VAL A 243 1.50 -22.12 21.51
CA VAL A 243 2.52 -22.00 22.57
C VAL A 243 2.01 -22.57 23.91
N ASN A 244 2.66 -23.62 24.40
CA ASN A 244 2.38 -24.30 25.66
C ASN A 244 3.30 -23.81 26.79
N LEU A 245 2.72 -23.16 27.80
CA LEU A 245 3.45 -22.58 28.94
C LEU A 245 3.85 -23.61 30.02
N ASP A 246 3.41 -24.86 29.87
CA ASP A 246 3.77 -25.98 30.73
C ASP A 246 4.88 -26.86 30.11
N THR A 247 5.50 -26.37 29.03
CA THR A 247 6.64 -27.06 28.39
C THR A 247 7.75 -27.31 29.40
N ILE A 248 8.19 -28.57 29.51
CA ILE A 248 9.22 -28.98 30.46
C ILE A 248 10.53 -28.24 30.15
N GLY A 249 11.18 -27.72 31.20
CA GLY A 249 12.49 -27.08 31.08
C GLY A 249 12.45 -25.57 30.80
N ILE A 250 11.26 -24.96 30.71
CA ILE A 250 11.17 -23.49 30.66
C ILE A 250 11.25 -22.89 32.06
N THR A 251 12.02 -21.80 32.18
CA THR A 251 12.17 -21.02 33.41
C THR A 251 11.00 -20.05 33.61
N ASP A 252 10.79 -19.59 34.84
CA ASP A 252 9.73 -18.60 35.14
C ASP A 252 9.90 -17.30 34.34
N ILE A 253 11.13 -16.86 34.10
CA ILE A 253 11.43 -15.68 33.27
C ILE A 253 11.02 -15.88 31.81
N GLN A 254 11.23 -17.09 31.26
CA GLN A 254 10.79 -17.42 29.90
C GLN A 254 9.27 -17.49 29.83
N ARG A 255 8.62 -18.08 30.84
CA ARG A 255 7.15 -18.12 30.95
C ARG A 255 6.56 -16.72 31.02
N GLU A 256 7.12 -15.84 31.85
CA GLU A 256 6.68 -14.44 31.96
C GLU A 256 6.84 -13.69 30.62
N LEU A 257 7.96 -13.86 29.93
CA LEU A 257 8.17 -13.28 28.60
C LEU A 257 7.11 -13.76 27.60
N LEU A 258 6.78 -15.05 27.61
CA LEU A 258 5.77 -15.63 26.73
C LEU A 258 4.35 -15.17 27.08
N LEU A 259 4.06 -14.88 28.34
CA LEU A 259 2.77 -14.33 28.79
C LEU A 259 2.62 -12.87 28.37
N MET A 260 3.59 -12.03 28.72
CA MET A 260 3.55 -10.59 28.46
C MET A 260 3.79 -10.26 26.98
N GLY A 261 4.63 -11.05 26.32
CA GLY A 261 5.02 -10.85 24.92
C GLY A 261 3.89 -11.06 23.91
N LYS A 262 2.72 -11.54 24.31
CA LYS A 262 1.52 -11.60 23.44
C LYS A 262 0.87 -10.24 23.25
N TYR A 263 1.19 -9.25 24.09
CA TYR A 263 0.54 -7.95 24.09
C TYR A 263 1.42 -6.89 23.42
N ARG A 264 0.84 -6.08 22.53
CA ARG A 264 1.56 -5.00 21.82
C ARG A 264 2.10 -3.94 22.77
N ASP A 265 1.34 -3.63 23.82
CA ASP A 265 1.70 -2.59 24.80
C ASP A 265 2.96 -2.93 25.57
N TYR A 266 3.17 -4.21 25.90
CA TYR A 266 4.42 -4.70 26.51
C TYR A 266 5.62 -4.31 25.66
N TRP A 267 5.57 -4.60 24.36
CA TRP A 267 6.66 -4.31 23.43
C TRP A 267 6.86 -2.82 23.22
N GLN A 268 5.78 -2.05 23.15
CA GLN A 268 5.85 -0.60 23.01
C GLN A 268 6.52 0.06 24.22
N GLN A 269 6.10 -0.31 25.44
CA GLN A 269 6.70 0.17 26.69
C GLN A 269 8.17 -0.26 26.80
N LEU A 270 8.48 -1.51 26.46
CA LEU A 270 9.85 -2.03 26.48
C LEU A 270 10.77 -1.28 25.52
N HIS A 271 10.29 -0.98 24.30
CA HIS A 271 11.06 -0.21 23.32
C HIS A 271 11.31 1.23 23.79
N GLN A 272 10.29 1.89 24.36
CA GLN A 272 10.42 3.25 24.88
C GLN A 272 11.41 3.32 26.04
N ALA A 273 11.35 2.37 26.98
CA ALA A 273 12.20 2.38 28.16
C ALA A 273 13.62 1.86 27.88
N ARG A 274 13.77 0.80 27.06
CA ARG A 274 15.05 0.08 26.88
C ARG A 274 15.26 -0.42 25.43
N PRO A 275 15.53 0.46 24.45
CA PRO A 275 15.63 0.10 23.03
C PRO A 275 16.63 -1.02 22.70
N LYS A 276 17.81 -1.04 23.36
CA LYS A 276 18.81 -2.11 23.14
C LYS A 276 18.33 -3.46 23.63
N TYR A 277 17.64 -3.48 24.76
CA TYR A 277 17.12 -4.69 25.38
C TYR A 277 15.90 -5.23 24.63
N PHE A 278 15.09 -4.36 24.03
CA PHE A 278 13.96 -4.72 23.18
C PHE A 278 14.33 -5.74 22.11
N ASN A 279 15.40 -5.49 21.33
CA ASN A 279 15.80 -6.40 20.25
C ASN A 279 16.20 -7.79 20.79
N LYS A 280 16.91 -7.82 21.93
CA LYS A 280 17.28 -9.08 22.60
C LYS A 280 16.04 -9.84 23.06
N GLN A 281 15.06 -9.16 23.65
CA GLN A 281 13.82 -9.79 24.10
C GLN A 281 12.96 -10.26 22.95
N ARG A 282 12.92 -9.53 21.84
CA ARG A 282 12.19 -9.91 20.63
C ARG A 282 12.73 -11.21 20.03
N THR A 283 14.05 -11.36 19.95
CA THR A 283 14.67 -12.63 19.53
C THR A 283 14.33 -13.76 20.50
N LYS A 284 14.52 -13.53 21.81
CA LYS A 284 14.18 -14.53 22.84
C LYS A 284 12.73 -14.98 22.76
N PHE A 285 11.79 -14.05 22.59
CA PHE A 285 10.37 -14.39 22.49
C PHE A 285 10.11 -15.34 21.32
N ARG A 286 10.68 -15.07 20.13
CA ARG A 286 10.57 -15.98 18.96
C ARG A 286 11.15 -17.37 19.25
N ASP A 287 12.36 -17.41 19.81
CA ASP A 287 13.04 -18.68 20.12
C ASP A 287 12.22 -19.50 21.15
N GLN A 288 11.72 -18.83 22.19
CA GLN A 288 10.91 -19.48 23.23
C GLN A 288 9.54 -19.93 22.70
N SER A 289 8.88 -19.14 21.84
CA SER A 289 7.64 -19.56 21.19
C SER A 289 7.85 -20.86 20.42
N THR A 290 8.97 -20.99 19.71
CA THR A 290 9.33 -22.22 18.97
C THR A 290 9.56 -23.40 19.91
N ILE A 291 10.37 -23.22 20.95
CA ILE A 291 10.66 -24.27 21.96
C ILE A 291 9.37 -24.77 22.63
N CYS A 292 8.42 -23.87 22.85
CA CYS A 292 7.15 -24.17 23.52
C CYS A 292 6.05 -24.65 22.55
N GLY A 293 6.40 -25.12 21.36
CA GLY A 293 5.44 -25.72 20.42
C GLY A 293 4.60 -24.73 19.60
N GLY A 294 5.10 -23.50 19.40
CA GLY A 294 4.49 -22.55 18.48
C GLY A 294 4.37 -23.13 17.05
N GLN A 295 3.28 -22.83 16.37
CA GLN A 295 2.89 -23.49 15.11
C GLN A 295 3.65 -23.02 13.85
N ASP A 296 4.58 -22.06 13.97
CA ASP A 296 5.29 -21.43 12.85
C ASP A 296 4.36 -20.88 11.74
N THR A 297 3.26 -20.25 12.18
CA THR A 297 2.31 -19.57 11.29
C THR A 297 2.99 -18.44 10.51
N GLN A 298 4.02 -17.81 11.07
CA GLN A 298 4.84 -16.84 10.35
C GLN A 298 5.53 -17.46 9.13
N GLY A 299 6.17 -18.63 9.29
CA GLY A 299 6.83 -19.35 8.20
C GLY A 299 5.85 -19.84 7.13
N GLU A 300 4.72 -20.40 7.54
CA GLU A 300 3.66 -20.86 6.63
C GLU A 300 3.15 -19.72 5.73
N ILE A 301 2.74 -18.60 6.34
CA ILE A 301 2.23 -17.44 5.60
C ILE A 301 3.31 -16.84 4.69
N ARG A 302 4.58 -16.86 5.13
CA ARG A 302 5.70 -16.38 4.30
C ARG A 302 5.81 -17.20 3.01
N ASN A 303 5.65 -18.51 3.10
CA ASN A 303 5.69 -19.40 1.93
C ASN A 303 4.49 -19.19 1.01
N LEU A 304 3.30 -18.97 1.58
CA LEU A 304 2.12 -18.62 0.80
C LEU A 304 2.29 -17.27 0.08
N ILE A 305 2.84 -16.24 0.73
CA ILE A 305 3.16 -14.95 0.10
C ILE A 305 4.08 -15.15 -1.12
N LEU A 306 5.10 -16.01 -0.99
CA LEU A 306 6.02 -16.32 -2.10
C LEU A 306 5.32 -17.07 -3.23
N SER A 307 4.51 -18.08 -2.91
CA SER A 307 3.77 -18.88 -3.88
C SER A 307 2.80 -18.01 -4.68
N GLU A 308 1.93 -17.29 -3.98
CA GLU A 308 0.92 -16.41 -4.58
C GLU A 308 1.57 -15.29 -5.40
N TRP A 309 2.67 -14.69 -4.91
CA TRP A 309 3.40 -13.69 -5.71
C TRP A 309 4.03 -14.30 -6.98
N GLY A 310 4.52 -15.54 -6.89
CA GLY A 310 5.05 -16.30 -8.02
C GLY A 310 4.01 -16.55 -9.10
N GLU A 311 2.83 -17.03 -8.71
CA GLU A 311 1.68 -17.24 -9.60
C GLU A 311 1.26 -15.96 -10.30
N LEU A 312 1.12 -14.88 -9.52
CA LEU A 312 0.82 -13.56 -10.04
C LEU A 312 1.83 -13.13 -11.12
N CYS A 313 3.13 -13.37 -10.92
CA CYS A 313 4.16 -13.02 -11.90
C CYS A 313 4.21 -13.94 -13.14
N ALA A 314 3.72 -15.17 -13.03
CA ALA A 314 3.70 -16.14 -14.11
C ALA A 314 2.57 -15.90 -15.11
N GLY A 315 1.41 -15.43 -14.62
CA GLY A 315 0.27 -14.99 -15.44
C GLY A 315 0.48 -13.62 -16.07
#